data_AF-A0A7C6SJA9-F1
#
_entry.id   AF-A0A7C6SJA9-F1
#
_cell.length_a   1.000
_cell.length_b   1.000
_cell.length_c   1.000
_cell.angle_alpha   90.00
_cell.angle_beta   90.00
_cell.angle_gamma   90.00
#
_symmetry.space_group_name_H-M   'P 1'
#
loop_
_entity.id
_entity.type
_entity.pdbx_description
1 polymer ?
#
loop_
_entity_poly.entity_id
_entity_poly.type
_entity_poly.pdbx_seq_one_letter_code
_entity_poly.pdbx_strand_id
1 'polypeptide(L)'
;KEDFIRDIKERLEGKPDILVTISEGIKDKNGKYVSDQTSSKAVDSFGHKQIAGAAKVLEKFIVDNIGCKTRTVELSLMQRASAHIASDTDVKESLQLGHKALTCALNRETGKMVAIKRLGDEPYRIEYVSVPVEMVANHEKKVPLQWITDDGHDVTEEMIAYLKPLIQGEAHIKYENGIPRQTITI
;
A
#
# COMPACT_ATOMS: atom_id res chain seq x y z
N LYS A 1 -0.16 -21.94 -5.14
CA LYS A 1 -0.36 -22.62 -3.83
C LYS A 1 0.78 -23.60 -3.59
N GLU A 2 1.04 -24.54 -4.50
CA GLU A 2 2.17 -25.47 -4.40
C GLU A 2 3.53 -24.76 -4.48
N ASP A 3 3.72 -23.84 -5.45
CA ASP A 3 4.94 -23.03 -5.56
C ASP A 3 5.22 -22.26 -4.26
N PHE A 4 4.23 -21.53 -3.74
CA PHE A 4 4.34 -20.82 -2.46
C PHE A 4 4.87 -21.69 -1.29
N ILE A 5 4.44 -22.94 -1.17
CA ILE A 5 4.93 -23.84 -0.11
C ILE A 5 6.36 -24.29 -0.38
N ARG A 6 6.68 -24.63 -1.64
CA ARG A 6 8.05 -24.97 -2.05
C ARG A 6 8.99 -23.82 -1.71
N ASP A 7 8.61 -22.60 -2.09
CA ASP A 7 9.43 -21.41 -1.95
C ASP A 7 9.66 -21.01 -0.48
N ILE A 8 8.67 -21.26 0.39
CA ILE A 8 8.85 -21.12 1.85
C ILE A 8 9.80 -22.19 2.39
N LYS A 9 9.66 -23.45 1.98
CA LYS A 9 10.55 -24.54 2.42
C LYS A 9 11.99 -24.26 2.05
N GLU A 10 12.24 -23.89 0.79
CA GLU A 10 13.58 -23.53 0.30
C GLU A 10 14.20 -22.37 1.10
N ARG A 11 13.41 -21.33 1.40
CA ARG A 11 13.88 -20.21 2.24
C ARG A 11 14.15 -20.60 3.69
N LEU A 12 13.40 -21.57 4.24
CA LEU A 12 13.60 -22.07 5.62
C LEU A 12 14.85 -22.93 5.76
N GLU A 13 15.34 -23.55 4.68
CA GLU A 13 16.62 -24.26 4.68
C GLU A 13 17.80 -23.30 4.89
N GLY A 14 17.69 -22.07 4.39
CA GLY A 14 18.75 -21.06 4.50
C GLY A 14 18.64 -20.14 5.73
N LYS A 15 17.45 -19.95 6.31
CA LYS A 15 17.20 -19.05 7.44
C LYS A 15 16.19 -19.63 8.43
N PRO A 16 16.39 -19.46 9.75
CA PRO A 16 15.49 -20.02 10.76
C PRO A 16 14.11 -19.34 10.77
N ASP A 17 14.03 -18.08 10.34
CA ASP A 17 12.82 -17.26 10.36
C ASP A 17 12.62 -16.57 9.01
N ILE A 18 11.36 -16.44 8.59
CA ILE A 18 10.96 -15.75 7.35
C ILE A 18 9.83 -14.78 7.66
N LEU A 19 9.89 -13.59 7.05
CA LEU A 19 8.77 -12.65 6.99
C LEU A 19 8.15 -12.71 5.60
N VAL A 20 6.83 -12.90 5.54
CA VAL A 20 6.06 -12.88 4.29
C VAL A 20 5.08 -11.72 4.35
N THR A 21 5.22 -10.77 3.43
CA THR A 21 4.29 -9.66 3.25
C THR A 21 3.35 -9.99 2.10
N ILE A 22 2.05 -9.81 2.32
CA ILE A 22 1.03 -10.05 1.29
C ILE A 22 0.13 -8.83 1.15
N SER A 23 -0.36 -8.61 -0.07
CA SER A 23 -1.47 -7.68 -0.29
C SER A 23 -2.79 -8.35 0.08
N GLU A 24 -3.71 -7.57 0.65
CA GLU A 24 -5.09 -7.99 0.94
C GLU A 24 -5.77 -8.57 -0.33
N GLY A 25 -5.51 -7.96 -1.49
CA GLY A 25 -6.10 -8.31 -2.77
C GLY A 25 -5.46 -9.50 -3.51
N ILE A 26 -4.65 -10.33 -2.85
CA ILE A 26 -3.99 -11.47 -3.50
C ILE A 26 -5.01 -12.46 -4.08
N LYS A 27 -4.77 -12.88 -5.33
CA LYS A 27 -5.61 -13.80 -6.10
C LYS A 27 -4.86 -15.08 -6.42
N ASP A 28 -5.60 -16.18 -6.58
CA ASP A 28 -5.09 -17.43 -7.10
C ASP A 28 -5.01 -17.43 -8.64
N LYS A 29 -4.51 -18.53 -9.21
CA LYS A 29 -4.40 -18.72 -10.67
C LYS A 29 -5.74 -18.65 -11.42
N ASN A 30 -6.86 -18.79 -10.71
CA ASN A 30 -8.21 -18.70 -11.27
C ASN A 30 -8.79 -17.28 -11.12
N GLY A 31 -7.99 -16.32 -10.64
CA GLY A 31 -8.43 -14.94 -10.38
C GLY A 31 -9.30 -14.78 -9.13
N LYS A 32 -9.43 -15.81 -8.29
CA LYS A 32 -10.23 -15.77 -7.07
C LYS A 32 -9.39 -15.24 -5.91
N TYR A 33 -9.98 -14.36 -5.09
CA TYR A 33 -9.30 -13.86 -3.89
C TYR A 33 -8.97 -15.00 -2.94
N VAL A 34 -7.79 -14.96 -2.33
CA VAL A 34 -7.40 -15.95 -1.32
C VAL A 34 -8.30 -15.85 -0.08
N SER A 35 -8.75 -14.64 0.27
CA SER A 35 -9.70 -14.35 1.36
C SER A 35 -11.12 -14.89 1.14
N ASP A 36 -11.51 -15.23 -0.10
CA ASP A 36 -12.83 -15.83 -0.39
C ASP A 36 -13.01 -17.22 0.26
N GLN A 37 -11.93 -17.82 0.81
CA GLN A 37 -11.99 -19.07 1.58
C GLN A 37 -12.49 -18.86 3.02
N THR A 38 -12.49 -17.62 3.52
CA THR A 38 -12.87 -17.25 4.89
C THR A 38 -14.01 -16.24 4.96
N SER A 39 -14.25 -15.46 3.90
CA SER A 39 -15.31 -14.46 3.89
C SER A 39 -16.70 -15.11 3.86
N SER A 40 -17.55 -14.75 4.83
CA SER A 40 -18.99 -14.81 4.64
C SER A 40 -19.35 -13.99 3.38
N LYS A 41 -20.40 -14.35 2.64
CA LYS A 41 -20.84 -13.68 1.39
C LYS A 41 -21.34 -12.24 1.61
N ALA A 42 -20.82 -11.51 2.59
CA ALA A 42 -21.17 -10.13 2.87
C ALA A 42 -20.53 -9.23 1.80
N VAL A 43 -21.39 -8.71 0.95
CA VAL A 43 -21.08 -7.69 -0.04
C VAL A 43 -21.41 -6.34 0.61
N ASP A 44 -20.52 -5.37 0.49
CA ASP A 44 -20.82 -4.01 0.96
C ASP A 44 -21.90 -3.33 0.10
N SER A 45 -22.36 -2.15 0.51
CA SER A 45 -23.40 -1.39 -0.22
C SER A 45 -22.99 -0.94 -1.62
N PHE A 46 -21.72 -1.13 -2.01
CA PHE A 46 -21.18 -0.78 -3.33
C PHE A 46 -20.93 -2.02 -4.22
N GLY A 47 -21.24 -3.22 -3.74
CA GLY A 47 -21.03 -4.44 -4.52
C GLY A 47 -19.65 -5.08 -4.33
N HIS A 48 -18.80 -4.55 -3.45
CA HIS A 48 -17.49 -5.11 -3.18
C HIS A 48 -17.56 -6.21 -2.11
N LYS A 49 -16.91 -7.34 -2.38
CA LYS A 49 -16.69 -8.37 -1.36
C LYS A 49 -15.68 -7.83 -0.34
N GLN A 50 -15.93 -8.06 0.95
CA GLN A 50 -14.90 -7.80 1.96
C GLN A 50 -13.68 -8.67 1.70
N ILE A 51 -12.53 -8.05 1.45
CA ILE A 51 -11.28 -8.74 1.09
C ILE A 51 -10.42 -9.00 2.34
N ALA A 52 -10.99 -9.09 3.54
CA ALA A 52 -10.21 -9.33 4.76
C ALA A 52 -9.83 -10.82 4.96
N GLY A 53 -8.71 -11.07 5.65
CA GLY A 53 -8.35 -12.41 6.15
C GLY A 53 -7.49 -13.29 5.25
N ALA A 54 -6.98 -12.79 4.12
CA ALA A 54 -6.06 -13.53 3.25
C ALA A 54 -4.84 -14.08 4.00
N ALA A 55 -4.33 -13.31 4.96
CA ALA A 55 -3.16 -13.69 5.76
C ALA A 55 -3.46 -14.89 6.67
N LYS A 56 -4.65 -14.96 7.27
CA LYS A 56 -5.06 -16.08 8.11
C LYS A 56 -5.25 -17.37 7.30
N VAL A 57 -5.75 -17.26 6.07
CA VAL A 57 -5.85 -18.40 5.14
C VAL A 57 -4.46 -18.96 4.84
N LEU A 58 -3.49 -18.08 4.55
CA LEU A 58 -2.11 -18.50 4.26
C LEU A 58 -1.40 -19.05 5.49
N GLU A 59 -1.63 -18.50 6.68
CA GLU A 59 -1.11 -19.05 7.94
C GLU A 59 -1.54 -20.49 8.14
N LYS A 60 -2.85 -20.76 8.03
CA LYS A 60 -3.37 -22.12 8.13
C LYS A 60 -2.76 -23.04 7.08
N PHE A 61 -2.64 -22.54 5.84
CA PHE A 61 -2.05 -23.29 4.74
C PHE A 61 -0.57 -23.65 5.00
N ILE A 62 0.22 -22.75 5.59
CA ILE A 62 1.61 -23.02 5.99
C ILE A 62 1.67 -24.04 7.12
N VAL A 63 0.86 -23.87 8.17
CA VAL A 63 0.82 -24.78 9.31
C VAL A 63 0.45 -26.20 8.86
N ASP A 64 -0.57 -26.34 8.02
CA ASP A 64 -1.07 -27.65 7.55
C ASP A 64 -0.05 -28.38 6.64
N ASN A 65 0.79 -27.67 5.89
CA ASN A 65 1.70 -28.27 4.88
C ASN A 65 3.18 -28.33 5.28
N ILE A 66 3.61 -27.45 6.20
CA ILE A 66 5.00 -27.33 6.64
C ILE A 66 5.14 -27.69 8.12
N GLY A 67 4.09 -27.50 8.93
CA GLY A 67 4.17 -27.67 10.39
C GLY A 67 4.99 -26.58 11.09
N CYS A 68 5.30 -25.48 10.39
CA CYS A 68 6.07 -24.37 10.95
C CYS A 68 5.18 -23.46 11.80
N LYS A 69 5.71 -23.02 12.95
CA LYS A 69 5.05 -22.04 13.82
C LYS A 69 4.93 -20.70 13.09
N THR A 70 3.70 -20.38 12.68
CA THR A 70 3.43 -19.17 11.89
C THR A 70 2.63 -18.18 12.73
N ARG A 71 2.94 -16.88 12.58
CA ARG A 71 2.19 -15.79 13.22
C ARG A 71 1.81 -14.77 12.17
N THR A 72 0.54 -14.37 12.17
CA THR A 72 0.02 -13.35 11.27
C THR A 72 -0.22 -12.04 12.01
N VAL A 73 0.15 -10.94 11.37
CA VAL A 73 -0.18 -9.59 11.81
C VAL A 73 -0.94 -8.90 10.69
N GLU A 74 -2.21 -8.57 10.92
CA GLU A 74 -3.00 -7.77 9.99
C GLU A 74 -2.96 -6.31 10.45
N LEU A 75 -2.26 -5.45 9.70
CA LEU A 75 -2.10 -4.05 10.10
C LEU A 75 -3.40 -3.25 9.99
N SER A 76 -4.26 -3.57 9.00
CA SER A 76 -5.59 -2.97 8.81
C SER A 76 -5.59 -1.44 8.93
N LEU A 77 -6.25 -0.87 9.95
CA LEU A 77 -6.30 0.57 10.21
C LEU A 77 -4.93 1.15 10.59
N MET A 78 -4.08 0.40 11.30
CA MET A 78 -2.80 0.91 11.80
C MET A 78 -1.93 1.43 10.65
N GLN A 79 -1.82 0.71 9.53
CA GLN A 79 -0.99 1.15 8.41
C GLN A 79 -1.45 2.49 7.77
N ARG A 80 -2.73 2.86 7.91
CA ARG A 80 -3.32 4.07 7.31
C ARG A 80 -3.66 5.17 8.31
N ALA A 81 -3.56 4.88 9.61
CA ALA A 81 -3.78 5.83 10.71
C ALA A 81 -2.50 6.03 11.56
N SER A 82 -1.33 5.78 10.97
CA SER A 82 -0.03 5.91 11.63
C SER A 82 0.62 7.27 11.41
N ALA A 83 -0.13 8.36 11.66
CA ALA A 83 0.40 9.71 11.53
C ALA A 83 1.68 9.91 12.35
N HIS A 84 1.80 9.23 13.49
CA HIS A 84 2.96 9.22 14.40
C HIS A 84 4.32 8.82 13.74
N ILE A 85 4.29 8.15 12.58
CA ILE A 85 5.46 7.73 11.80
C ILE A 85 5.28 8.06 10.31
N ALA A 86 4.52 9.10 10.01
CA ALA A 86 4.29 9.51 8.63
C ALA A 86 5.57 10.02 7.97
N SER A 87 5.68 9.78 6.67
CA SER A 87 6.72 10.34 5.80
C SER A 87 6.58 11.86 5.73
N ASP A 88 7.66 12.59 5.97
CA ASP A 88 7.68 14.05 5.80
C ASP A 88 7.43 14.45 4.34
N THR A 89 7.94 13.66 3.37
CA THR A 89 7.61 13.83 1.95
C THR A 89 6.09 13.78 1.72
N ASP A 90 5.41 12.74 2.22
CA ASP A 90 3.95 12.57 2.03
C ASP A 90 3.16 13.72 2.67
N VAL A 91 3.55 14.15 3.87
CA VAL A 91 2.92 15.28 4.57
C VAL A 91 3.07 16.58 3.77
N LYS A 92 4.28 16.88 3.28
CA LYS A 92 4.54 18.09 2.49
C LYS A 92 3.80 18.06 1.16
N GLU A 93 3.85 16.93 0.45
CA GLU A 93 3.16 16.76 -0.83
C GLU A 93 1.64 16.90 -0.68
N SER A 94 1.06 16.32 0.38
CA SER A 94 -0.36 16.45 0.73
C SER A 94 -0.78 17.90 1.00
N LEU A 95 0.05 18.66 1.73
CA LEU A 95 -0.22 20.08 1.98
C LEU A 95 -0.19 20.90 0.68
N GLN A 96 0.81 20.67 -0.17
CA GLN A 96 0.95 21.38 -1.45
C GLN A 96 -0.17 21.04 -2.43
N LEU A 97 -0.63 19.79 -2.45
CA LEU A 97 -1.83 19.38 -3.18
C LEU A 97 -3.05 20.22 -2.76
N GLY A 98 -3.26 20.39 -1.46
CA GLY A 98 -4.33 21.24 -0.92
C GLY A 98 -4.20 22.71 -1.33
N HIS A 99 -3.00 23.27 -1.25
CA HIS A 99 -2.72 24.65 -1.68
C HIS A 99 -3.02 24.87 -3.17
N LYS A 100 -2.58 23.93 -4.02
CA LYS A 100 -2.83 23.98 -5.46
C LYS A 100 -4.33 23.83 -5.76
N ALA A 101 -5.03 22.96 -5.02
CA ALA A 101 -6.48 22.78 -5.18
C ALA A 101 -7.24 24.07 -4.85
N LEU A 102 -6.88 24.75 -3.76
CA LEU A 102 -7.43 26.05 -3.42
C LEU A 102 -7.15 27.09 -4.50
N THR A 103 -5.93 27.12 -5.04
CA THR A 103 -5.55 28.04 -6.13
C THR A 103 -6.42 27.81 -7.38
N CYS A 104 -6.61 26.54 -7.78
CA CYS A 104 -7.51 26.19 -8.89
C CYS A 104 -8.95 26.65 -8.63
N ALA A 105 -9.46 26.42 -7.41
CA ALA A 105 -10.81 26.84 -7.03
C ALA A 105 -10.98 28.37 -7.08
N LEU A 106 -10.00 29.14 -6.58
CA LEU A 106 -10.02 30.61 -6.64
C LEU A 106 -9.99 31.13 -8.08
N ASN A 107 -9.30 30.42 -8.98
CA ASN A 107 -9.30 30.68 -10.41
C ASN A 107 -10.56 30.19 -11.15
N ARG A 108 -11.57 29.69 -10.41
CA ARG A 108 -12.83 29.14 -10.94
C ARG A 108 -12.63 27.92 -11.87
N GLU A 109 -11.54 27.19 -11.72
CA GLU A 109 -11.36 25.90 -12.38
C GLU A 109 -12.29 24.86 -11.73
N THR A 110 -13.19 24.27 -12.50
CA THR A 110 -14.12 23.22 -12.04
C THR A 110 -13.91 21.92 -12.82
N GLY A 111 -14.36 20.79 -12.27
CA GLY A 111 -14.19 19.48 -12.91
C GLY A 111 -12.72 19.04 -13.02
N LYS A 112 -11.86 19.54 -12.14
CA LYS A 112 -10.42 19.22 -12.08
C LYS A 112 -10.06 18.49 -10.79
N MET A 113 -9.07 17.61 -10.87
CA MET A 113 -8.36 17.01 -9.74
C MET A 113 -6.92 17.53 -9.75
N VAL A 114 -6.35 17.81 -8.59
CA VAL A 114 -4.91 18.08 -8.48
C VAL A 114 -4.16 16.77 -8.33
N ALA A 115 -3.09 16.60 -9.10
CA ALA A 115 -2.26 15.40 -9.10
C ALA A 115 -0.78 15.76 -8.98
N ILE A 116 0.01 14.78 -8.56
CA ILE A 116 1.47 14.87 -8.54
C ILE A 116 2.00 14.20 -9.80
N LYS A 117 2.77 14.95 -10.59
CA LYS A 117 3.51 14.44 -11.74
C LYS A 117 4.99 14.33 -11.36
N ARG A 118 5.50 13.11 -11.31
CA ARG A 118 6.93 12.86 -11.11
C ARG A 118 7.72 13.24 -12.36
N LEU A 119 8.75 14.06 -12.18
CA LEU A 119 9.65 14.57 -13.23
C LEU A 119 11.00 13.85 -13.26
N GLY A 120 11.42 13.27 -12.13
CA GLY A 120 12.64 12.49 -12.02
C GLY A 120 12.83 11.90 -10.63
N ASP A 121 13.67 10.88 -10.54
CA ASP A 121 13.95 10.13 -9.31
C ASP A 121 15.24 10.62 -8.62
N GLU A 122 16.25 11.00 -9.40
CA GLU A 122 17.55 11.48 -8.89
C GLU A 122 18.02 12.73 -9.67
N PRO A 123 17.84 13.95 -9.12
CA PRO A 123 17.15 14.25 -7.87
C PRO A 123 15.63 14.03 -7.99
N TYR A 124 15.00 13.65 -6.87
CA TYR A 124 13.55 13.51 -6.78
C TYR A 124 12.87 14.85 -7.04
N ARG A 125 12.11 14.92 -8.14
CA ARG A 125 11.43 16.14 -8.58
C ARG A 125 10.00 15.83 -8.98
N ILE A 126 9.10 16.70 -8.57
CA ILE A 126 7.68 16.61 -8.84
C ILE A 126 7.11 17.95 -9.27
N GLU A 127 5.95 17.89 -9.93
CA GLU A 127 5.13 19.02 -10.31
C GLU A 127 3.69 18.78 -9.87
N TYR A 128 3.05 19.80 -9.30
CA TYR A 128 1.63 19.76 -8.95
C TYR A 128 0.78 20.28 -10.11
N VAL A 129 0.03 19.38 -10.74
CA VAL A 129 -0.75 19.67 -11.95
C VAL A 129 -2.25 19.58 -11.68
N SER A 130 -3.06 20.32 -12.43
CA SER A 130 -4.52 20.11 -12.46
C SER A 130 -4.89 19.30 -13.70
N VAL A 131 -5.67 18.24 -13.52
CA VAL A 131 -6.10 17.33 -14.59
C VAL A 131 -7.63 17.24 -14.63
N PRO A 132 -8.27 17.14 -15.81
CA PRO A 132 -9.71 16.88 -15.90
C PRO A 132 -10.09 15.59 -15.15
N VAL A 133 -11.15 15.65 -14.35
CA VAL A 133 -11.65 14.48 -13.59
C VAL A 133 -12.04 13.33 -14.54
N GLU A 134 -12.61 13.64 -15.70
CA GLU A 134 -12.98 12.66 -16.73
C GLU A 134 -11.79 11.83 -17.25
N MET A 135 -10.57 12.36 -17.19
CA MET A 135 -9.35 11.66 -17.65
C MET A 135 -8.79 10.71 -16.59
N VAL A 136 -9.24 10.82 -15.34
CA VAL A 136 -8.71 10.02 -14.21
C VAL A 136 -9.76 9.13 -13.58
N ALA A 137 -11.05 9.48 -13.69
CA ALA A 137 -12.14 8.67 -13.18
C ALA A 137 -12.09 7.28 -13.82
N ASN A 138 -12.23 6.24 -12.97
CA ASN A 138 -12.18 4.82 -13.36
C ASN A 138 -10.84 4.33 -13.95
N HIS A 139 -9.79 5.14 -13.89
CA HIS A 139 -8.43 4.70 -14.21
C HIS A 139 -7.66 4.36 -12.94
N GLU A 140 -6.83 3.32 -13.01
CA GLU A 140 -5.96 2.89 -11.92
C GLU A 140 -4.50 2.84 -12.36
N LYS A 141 -3.58 3.24 -11.47
CA LYS A 141 -2.15 3.04 -11.66
C LYS A 141 -1.77 1.67 -11.10
N LYS A 142 -1.58 0.70 -11.98
CA LYS A 142 -1.07 -0.64 -11.60
C LYS A 142 0.42 -0.59 -11.27
N VAL A 143 0.84 -1.48 -10.39
CA VAL A 143 2.26 -1.81 -10.22
C VAL A 143 2.73 -2.48 -11.51
N PRO A 144 3.72 -1.93 -12.23
CA PRO A 144 4.26 -2.55 -13.43
C PRO A 144 4.84 -3.94 -13.12
N LEU A 145 4.70 -4.88 -14.05
CA LEU A 145 5.19 -6.26 -13.81
C LEU A 145 6.71 -6.32 -13.71
N GLN A 146 7.44 -5.44 -14.42
CA GLN A 146 8.90 -5.34 -14.32
C GLN A 146 9.40 -4.83 -12.97
N TRP A 147 8.50 -4.34 -12.11
CA TRP A 147 8.83 -3.95 -10.73
C TRP A 147 8.84 -5.13 -9.76
N ILE A 148 8.40 -6.31 -10.22
CA ILE A 148 8.44 -7.56 -9.48
C ILE A 148 9.56 -8.42 -10.07
N THR A 149 10.32 -9.10 -9.21
CA THR A 149 11.38 -10.01 -9.65
C THR A 149 10.83 -11.17 -10.48
N ASP A 150 11.68 -11.77 -11.33
CA ASP A 150 11.30 -12.88 -12.21
C ASP A 150 10.75 -14.10 -11.44
N ASP A 151 11.20 -14.31 -10.20
CA ASP A 151 10.70 -15.36 -9.32
C ASP A 151 9.33 -15.02 -8.69
N GLY A 152 8.85 -13.78 -8.83
CA GLY A 152 7.51 -13.34 -8.43
C GLY A 152 7.35 -13.03 -6.93
N HIS A 153 8.44 -13.01 -6.15
CA HIS A 153 8.38 -12.96 -4.69
C HIS A 153 9.02 -11.73 -4.04
N ASP A 154 9.69 -10.89 -4.83
CA ASP A 154 10.31 -9.67 -4.34
C ASP A 154 10.12 -8.52 -5.36
N VAL A 155 10.61 -7.34 -5.00
CA VAL A 155 10.56 -6.14 -5.82
C VAL A 155 11.92 -5.86 -6.44
N THR A 156 11.94 -5.23 -7.61
CA THR A 156 13.19 -4.86 -8.28
C THR A 156 13.75 -3.55 -7.73
N GLU A 157 15.03 -3.28 -7.99
CA GLU A 157 15.67 -2.01 -7.66
C GLU A 157 14.95 -0.81 -8.29
N GLU A 158 14.28 -0.99 -9.44
CA GLU A 158 13.46 0.05 -10.07
C GLU A 158 12.27 0.44 -9.17
N MET A 159 11.60 -0.54 -8.56
CA MET A 159 10.52 -0.29 -7.61
C MET A 159 11.04 0.38 -6.34
N ILE A 160 12.21 -0.05 -5.85
CA ILE A 160 12.86 0.56 -4.68
C ILE A 160 13.19 2.03 -4.97
N ALA A 161 13.79 2.32 -6.13
CA ALA A 161 14.07 3.69 -6.57
C ALA A 161 12.80 4.53 -6.69
N TYR A 162 11.70 3.94 -7.16
CA TYR A 162 10.41 4.63 -7.22
C TYR A 162 9.84 4.95 -5.82
N LEU A 163 9.86 3.98 -4.90
CA LEU A 163 9.23 4.10 -3.58
C LEU A 163 10.07 4.90 -2.58
N LYS A 164 11.40 4.77 -2.62
CA LYS A 164 12.31 5.32 -1.62
C LYS A 164 12.11 6.82 -1.37
N PRO A 165 11.98 7.70 -2.39
CA PRO A 165 11.73 9.12 -2.17
C PRO A 165 10.42 9.42 -1.43
N LEU A 166 9.39 8.59 -1.61
CA LEU A 166 8.05 8.80 -1.03
C LEU A 166 8.02 8.60 0.48
N ILE A 167 8.98 7.85 1.03
CA ILE A 167 9.08 7.55 2.47
C ILE A 167 10.18 8.34 3.17
N GLN A 168 10.77 9.34 2.51
CA GLN A 168 11.88 10.10 3.09
C GLN A 168 11.42 11.13 4.13
N GLY A 169 12.25 11.27 5.16
CA GLY A 169 12.07 12.21 6.26
C GLY A 169 10.96 11.80 7.23
N GLU A 170 11.04 12.34 8.44
CA GLU A 170 10.15 12.01 9.54
C GLU A 170 9.25 13.20 9.91
N ALA A 171 7.94 12.96 10.03
CA ALA A 171 7.02 13.99 10.51
C ALA A 171 7.35 14.38 11.98
N HIS A 172 7.58 15.67 12.22
CA HIS A 172 7.80 16.18 13.58
C HIS A 172 6.49 16.31 14.35
N ILE A 173 6.26 15.41 15.30
CA ILE A 173 5.01 15.32 16.03
C ILE A 173 5.20 15.79 17.47
N LYS A 174 4.31 16.66 17.90
CA LYS A 174 4.28 17.13 19.29
C LYS A 174 3.59 16.07 20.13
N TYR A 175 4.20 15.71 21.25
CA TYR A 175 3.63 14.80 22.22
C TYR A 175 3.23 15.57 23.48
N GLU A 176 2.12 15.16 24.09
CA GLU A 176 1.65 15.69 25.37
C GLU A 176 1.25 14.48 26.24
N ASN A 177 1.81 14.40 27.45
CA ASN A 177 1.61 13.27 28.36
C ASN A 177 1.88 11.88 27.74
N GLY A 178 2.87 11.80 26.83
CA GLY A 178 3.28 10.54 26.18
C GLY A 178 2.41 10.11 24.99
N ILE A 179 1.41 10.90 24.60
CA ILE A 179 0.52 10.62 23.47
C ILE A 179 0.75 11.67 22.37
N PRO A 180 0.74 11.28 21.08
CA PRO A 180 0.75 12.25 19.99
C PRO A 180 -0.38 13.27 20.20
N ARG A 181 -0.01 14.55 20.35
CA ARG A 181 -0.98 15.63 20.39
C ARG A 181 -1.56 15.76 18.99
N GLN A 182 -2.76 15.23 18.80
CA GLN A 182 -3.50 15.40 17.57
C GLN A 182 -3.76 16.90 17.40
N THR A 183 -3.09 17.53 16.43
CA THR A 183 -3.51 18.85 16.00
C THR A 183 -4.81 18.64 15.24
N ILE A 184 -5.95 18.93 15.88
CA ILE A 184 -7.16 19.24 15.13
C ILE A 184 -6.78 20.49 14.33
N THR A 185 -6.35 20.31 13.09
CA THR A 185 -6.19 21.40 12.14
C THR A 185 -6.92 20.98 10.88
N ILE A 186 -8.20 21.33 10.86
CA ILE A 186 -8.90 21.81 9.68
C ILE A 186 -9.54 23.13 10.10
#